data_AF-A0A022RUL0-F1
#
_entry.id   AF-A0A022RUL0-F1
#
_cell.length_a   1.000
_cell.length_b   1.000
_cell.length_c   1.000
_cell.angle_alpha   90.00
_cell.angle_beta   90.00
_cell.angle_gamma   90.00
#
_symmetry.space_group_name_H-M   'P 1'
#
loop_
_entity.id
_entity.type
_entity.pdbx_description
1 polymer ?
#
loop_
_entity_poly.entity_id
_entity_poly.type
_entity_poly.pdbx_seq_one_letter_code
_entity_poly.pdbx_strand_id
1 'polypeptide(L)' 'CLTALTMAEYFRDVNEQDVLLFIDNIFRFVQAGSEVSALLGRIPSAVGYQPTMSIELGSLQERITSTKEGSITSIL' A
#
# COMPACT_ATOMS: atom_id res chain seq x y z
N CYS A 1 4.49 2.76 -4.26
CA CYS A 1 4.29 2.05 -2.98
C CYS A 1 4.53 0.54 -3.07
N LEU A 2 3.98 -0.18 -4.06
CA LEU A 2 4.13 -1.64 -4.17
C LEU A 2 5.59 -2.13 -4.25
N THR A 3 6.47 -1.40 -4.94
CA THR A 3 7.90 -1.76 -5.04
C THR A 3 8.61 -1.70 -3.68
N ALA A 4 8.36 -0.65 -2.90
CA ALA A 4 8.95 -0.49 -1.56
C ALA A 4 8.46 -1.58 -0.60
N LEU A 5 7.17 -1.90 -0.65
CA LEU A 5 6.58 -3.00 0.13
C LEU A 5 7.17 -4.36 -0.27
N THR A 6 7.40 -4.61 -1.56
CA THR A 6 8.03 -5.86 -2.04
C THR A 6 9.47 -5.99 -1.55
N MET A 7 10.23 -4.89 -1.48
CA MET A 7 11.56 -4.91 -0.89
C MET A 7 11.51 -5.16 0.62
N ALA A 8 10.55 -4.57 1.33
CA ALA A 8 10.35 -4.82 2.76
C ALA A 8 9.95 -6.27 3.03
N GLU A 9 9.10 -6.87 2.20
CA GLU A 9 8.75 -8.30 2.27
C GLU A 9 9.96 -9.19 2.02
N TYR A 10 10.85 -8.84 1.09
CA TYR A 10 12.09 -9.61 0.91
C TYR A 10 12.95 -9.60 2.18
N PHE A 11 13.11 -8.44 2.83
CA PHE A 11 13.87 -8.36 4.09
C PHE A 11 13.16 -9.09 5.25
N ARG A 12 11.83 -9.10 5.29
CA ARG A 12 11.05 -9.85 6.28
C ARG A 12 11.12 -11.36 6.05
N ASP A 13 10.91 -11.82 4.82
CA ASP A 13 10.67 -13.23 4.51
C ASP A 13 11.96 -14.00 4.17
N VAL A 14 12.95 -13.35 3.56
CA VAL A 14 14.21 -14.00 3.13
C VAL A 14 15.33 -13.73 4.11
N ASN A 15 15.40 -12.51 4.66
CA ASN A 15 16.45 -12.15 5.62
C ASN A 15 15.99 -12.31 7.07
N GLU A 16 14.69 -12.58 7.31
CA GLU A 16 14.12 -12.81 8.64
C GLU A 16 14.35 -11.63 9.60
N GLN A 17 14.18 -10.40 9.11
CA GLN A 17 14.46 -9.17 9.86
C GLN A 17 13.20 -8.35 10.14
N ASP A 18 13.27 -7.58 11.22
CA ASP A 18 12.31 -6.52 11.50
C ASP A 18 12.62 -5.30 10.62
N VAL A 19 11.65 -4.92 9.79
CA VAL A 19 11.77 -3.85 8.80
C VAL A 19 10.88 -2.68 9.20
N LEU A 20 11.45 -1.49 9.23
CA LEU A 20 10.71 -0.24 9.41
C LEU A 20 10.47 0.40 8.03
N LEU A 21 9.20 0.45 7.61
CA LEU A 21 8.78 1.03 6.34
C LEU A 21 8.21 2.44 6.57
N PHE A 22 8.85 3.46 5.99
CA PHE A 22 8.34 4.83 6.02
C PHE A 22 7.64 5.15 4.70
N ILE A 23 6.37 5.54 4.77
CA ILE A 23 5.55 5.91 3.61
C ILE A 23 5.05 7.34 3.80
N ASP A 24 5.76 8.32 3.25
CA ASP A 24 5.32 9.71 3.19
C ASP A 24 4.98 10.09 1.73
N ASN A 25 3.73 10.33 1.32
CA ASN A 25 2.47 10.24 2.05
C ASN A 25 1.53 9.26 1.32
N ILE A 26 0.88 8.36 2.07
CA ILE A 26 -0.09 7.41 1.52
C ILE A 26 -1.23 8.06 0.72
N PHE A 27 -1.61 9.31 1.03
CA PHE A 27 -2.59 10.08 0.26
C PHE A 27 -2.15 10.31 -1.20
N ARG A 28 -0.84 10.39 -1.50
CA ARG A 28 -0.37 10.53 -2.89
C ARG A 28 -0.63 9.28 -3.70
N PHE A 29 -0.61 8.10 -3.07
CA PHE A 29 -0.98 6.84 -3.73
C PHE A 29 -2.46 6.83 -4.12
N VAL A 30 -3.33 7.24 -3.20
CA VAL A 30 -4.78 7.33 -3.44
C VAL A 30 -5.11 8.36 -4.52
N GLN A 31 -4.49 9.55 -4.47
CA GLN A 31 -4.70 10.60 -5.46
C GLN A 31 -4.29 10.15 -6.87
N ALA A 32 -3.11 9.55 -7.01
CA ALA A 32 -2.65 9.01 -8.29
C ALA A 32 -3.60 7.92 -8.81
N GLY A 33 -4.12 7.05 -7.94
CA GLY A 33 -5.14 6.05 -8.29
C GLY A 33 -6.43 6.70 -8.81
N SER A 34 -6.92 7.75 -8.16
CA SER A 34 -8.10 8.50 -8.60
C SER A 34 -7.89 9.17 -9.97
N GLU A 35 -6.71 9.77 -10.23
CA GLU A 35 -6.38 10.37 -11.53
C GLU A 35 -6.36 9.31 -12.66
N VAL A 36 -5.75 8.14 -12.40
CA VAL A 36 -5.73 7.02 -13.35
C VAL A 36 -7.14 6.44 -13.56
N SER A 37 -7.92 6.27 -12.49
CA SER A 37 -9.29 5.75 -12.56
C SER A 37 -10.23 6.67 -13.35
N ALA A 38 -10.06 7.99 -13.23
CA ALA A 38 -10.80 8.97 -14.01
C ALA A 38 -10.46 8.89 -15.51
N LEU A 39 -9.17 8.72 -15.85
CA LEU A 39 -8.71 8.53 -17.23
C LEU A 39 -9.23 7.22 -17.86
N LEU A 40 -9.41 6.17 -17.05
CA LEU A 40 -9.95 4.88 -17.49
C LEU A 40 -11.49 4.84 -17.58
N GLY A 41 -12.17 5.98 -17.37
CA GLY A 41 -13.63 6.10 -17.52
C GLY A 41 -14.44 5.38 -16.44
N ARG A 42 -13.84 5.04 -15.29
CA ARG A 42 -14.57 4.44 -14.17
C ARG A 42 -15.37 5.53 -13.45
N ILE A 43 -16.63 5.25 -13.15
CA ILE A 43 -17.50 6.16 -12.41
C ILE A 43 -16.86 6.44 -11.03
N PRO A 44 -16.60 7.71 -10.67
CA PRO A 44 -16.00 8.05 -9.39
C PRO A 44 -16.93 7.67 -8.24
N SER A 45 -16.34 7.21 -7.14
CA SER A 45 -17.08 6.95 -5.90
C SER A 45 -17.40 8.27 -5.17
N ALA A 46 -18.08 8.17 -4.03
CA ALA A 46 -18.41 9.32 -3.19
C ALA A 46 -17.15 10.17 -2.91
N VAL A 47 -17.25 11.48 -3.17
CA VAL A 47 -16.20 12.50 -2.97
C VAL A 47 -15.05 12.46 -3.99
N GLY A 48 -15.15 11.72 -5.09
CA GLY A 48 -14.14 11.75 -6.18
C GLY A 48 -12.97 10.77 -6.01
N TYR A 49 -13.05 9.86 -5.03
CA TYR A 49 -12.10 8.76 -4.88
C TYR A 49 -12.42 7.61 -5.85
N GLN A 50 -11.40 6.84 -6.23
CA GLN A 50 -11.62 5.62 -7.01
C GLN A 50 -12.50 4.62 -6.20
N PRO A 51 -13.44 3.91 -6.86
CA PRO A 51 -14.28 2.91 -6.19
C PRO A 51 -13.50 1.71 -5.63
N THR A 52 -12.27 1.47 -6.11
CA THR A 52 -11.38 0.40 -5.64
C THR A 52 -10.49 0.80 -4.45
N MET A 53 -10.61 2.04 -3.93
CA MET A 53 -9.71 2.60 -2.92
C MET A 53 -9.63 1.73 -1.66
N SER A 54 -10.78 1.30 -1.13
CA SER A 54 -10.82 0.47 0.08
C SER A 54 -10.16 -0.89 -0.13
N ILE A 55 -10.30 -1.47 -1.32
CA ILE A 55 -9.71 -2.77 -1.66
C ILE A 55 -8.19 -2.64 -1.79
N GLU A 56 -7.71 -1.59 -2.47
CA GLU A 56 -6.28 -1.37 -2.69
C GLU A 56 -5.54 -1.00 -1.39
N LEU A 57 -6.15 -0.16 -0.54
CA LEU A 57 -5.61 0.14 0.78
C LEU A 57 -5.65 -1.09 1.70
N GLY A 58 -6.72 -1.89 1.64
CA GLY A 58 -6.82 -3.15 2.39
C GLY A 58 -5.73 -4.14 2.00
N SER A 59 -5.54 -4.39 0.71
CA SER A 59 -4.48 -5.28 0.21
C SER A 59 -3.07 -4.77 0.57
N LEU A 60 -2.85 -3.46 0.58
CA LEU A 60 -1.58 -2.88 1.01
C LEU A 60 -1.35 -3.08 2.52
N GLN A 61 -2.36 -2.81 3.35
CA GLN A 61 -2.25 -2.95 4.81
C GLN A 61 -2.11 -4.41 5.25
N GLU A 62 -2.84 -5.34 4.64
CA GLU A 62 -2.74 -6.77 4.97
C GLU A 62 -1.33 -7.33 4.77
N ARG A 63 -0.57 -6.76 3.82
CA ARG A 63 0.82 -7.14 3.56
C ARG A 63 1.81 -6.53 4.56
N ILE A 64 1.47 -5.38 5.15
CA ILE A 64 2.21 -4.75 6.24
C ILE A 64 1.79 -5.42 7.55
N THR A 65 2.31 -6.62 7.77
CA THR A 65 1.99 -7.42 8.96
C THR A 65 3.23 -8.11 9.51
N SER A 66 3.14 -8.53 10.76
CA SER A 66 4.13 -9.36 11.43
C SER A 66 3.89 -10.83 11.12
N THR A 67 4.94 -11.52 10.71
CA THR A 67 4.95 -12.97 10.47
C THR A 67 5.80 -13.66 11.53
N LYS A 68 5.92 -15.00 11.46
CA LYS A 68 6.79 -15.75 12.37
C LYS A 68 8.28 -15.51 12.11
N GLU A 69 8.63 -15.16 10.88
CA GLU A 69 10.00 -14.99 10.41
C GLU A 69 10.50 -13.55 10.55
N GLY A 70 9.61 -12.57 10.78
CA GLY A 70 9.97 -11.16 10.95
C GLY A 70 8.76 -10.23 10.88
N SER A 71 8.96 -8.94 11.14
CA SER A 71 7.90 -7.94 11.11
C SER A 71 8.15 -6.79 10.13
N ILE A 72 7.07 -6.26 9.55
CA ILE A 72 7.10 -4.96 8.85
C ILE A 72 6.28 -3.98 9.68
N THR A 73 6.95 -3.02 10.30
CA THR A 73 6.29 -1.89 10.97
C THR A 73 6.25 -0.72 10.01
N SER A 74 5.08 -0.19 9.70
CA SER A 74 4.95 0.97 8.81
C SER A 74 4.60 2.25 9.57
N ILE A 75 5.27 3.33 9.21
CA ILE A 75 4.92 4.70 9.62
C ILE A 75 4.44 5.43 8.37
N LEU A 76 3.18 5.88 8.41
CA LEU A 76 2.45 6.56 7.33
C LEU A 76 2.48 8.08 7.50
#